data_AF-A0A813R3E3-F1
#
_entry.id   AF-A0A813R3E3-F1
#
_cell.length_a   1.000
_cell.length_b   1.000
_cell.length_c   1.000
_cell.angle_alpha   90.00
_cell.angle_beta   90.00
_cell.angle_gamma   90.00
#
_symmetry.space_group_name_H-M   'P 1'
#
loop_
_entity.id
_entity.type
_entity.pdbx_description
1 polymer ?
#
loop_
_entity_poly.entity_id
_entity_poly.type
_entity_poly.pdbx_seq_one_letter_code
_entity_poly.pdbx_strand_id
1 'polypeptide(L)'
;MNLYASYDDKDTIIHRLQTHISILEQQQQNSTGYFSYDETPFLNEQYSIDKNSKEELVALEKLLQKREYELEQLREKLNEFQQESDEKLHRTIAQFNDVEKQLSIVESERNDLRQQLQHLQDENDLIKSYMNRLPSEIEYQKLQQSHQILEDQLKQSNQTLIDYRKEKNYLKKQLLTYQRTINEQQQTIQSHELSIDKSLLNAKCLTIDERIETEKKFKEFNQIIQQLNEKLNEEKLNRKHDQYLNENNTCTVKSLSNDIAKKEQIIKEMTNLLRQNRQELDDLRIRLLVSEQEQTCLNERLLTNNQFSMTLQRVHATIEKLFLVLDFSSEMLNNESISSPDVLMLQLSNHKTKSDPIDSSIENVKKIELCDVEKLESKLDHIIDRLLSIRSELIARQFENDLESNILCRLQ
;
A
#
# COMPACT_ATOMS: atom_id res chain seq x y z
N MET A 1 17.37 32.58 -6.59
CA MET A 1 16.55 33.79 -6.83
C MET A 1 15.52 33.86 -5.72
N ASN A 2 15.81 34.66 -4.68
CA ASN A 2 14.94 34.85 -3.52
C ASN A 2 13.93 35.96 -3.84
N LEU A 3 12.65 35.60 -3.93
CA LEU A 3 11.52 36.54 -3.94
C LEU A 3 10.75 36.35 -2.64
N TYR A 4 11.29 36.88 -1.54
CA TYR A 4 10.52 37.14 -0.34
C TYR A 4 9.98 38.56 -0.45
N ALA A 5 8.76 38.69 -0.96
CA ALA A 5 7.97 39.88 -0.71
C ALA A 5 7.59 39.85 0.77
N SER A 6 8.11 40.81 1.53
CA SER A 6 7.72 41.06 2.92
C SER A 6 6.23 41.34 2.96
N TYR A 7 5.44 40.34 3.36
CA TYR A 7 4.06 40.55 3.76
C TYR A 7 4.11 41.38 5.04
N ASP A 8 3.63 42.62 4.99
CA ASP A 8 3.39 43.42 6.20
C ASP A 8 2.52 42.56 7.13
N ASP A 9 3.05 42.28 8.34
CA ASP A 9 2.38 41.49 9.36
C ASP A 9 1.01 42.12 9.68
N LYS A 10 0.01 41.29 9.97
CA LYS A 10 -1.37 41.69 10.26
C LYS A 10 -1.41 42.79 11.33
N ASP A 11 -0.51 42.72 12.30
CA ASP A 11 -0.38 43.69 13.39
C ASP A 11 0.11 45.06 12.91
N THR A 12 0.93 45.12 11.86
CA THR A 12 1.41 46.37 11.24
C THR A 12 0.27 47.09 10.51
N ILE A 13 -0.61 46.34 9.85
CA ILE A 13 -1.78 46.88 9.17
C ILE A 13 -2.80 47.41 10.19
N ILE A 14 -3.05 46.64 11.26
CA ILE A 14 -3.95 47.05 12.34
C ILE A 14 -3.45 48.34 13.01
N HIS A 15 -2.15 48.43 13.30
CA HIS A 15 -1.57 49.63 13.92
C HIS A 15 -1.72 50.87 13.02
N ARG A 16 -1.47 50.75 11.70
CA ARG A 16 -1.64 51.89 10.77
C ARG A 16 -3.09 52.37 10.70
N LEU A 17 -4.04 51.44 10.70
CA LEU A 17 -5.47 51.77 10.72
C LEU A 17 -5.89 52.48 12.01
N GLN A 18 -5.42 51.99 13.17
CA GLN A 18 -5.69 52.64 14.46
C GLN A 18 -5.10 54.06 14.51
N THR A 19 -3.90 54.27 13.98
CA THR A 19 -3.29 55.61 13.90
C THR A 19 -4.09 56.56 13.01
N HIS A 20 -4.60 56.08 11.86
CA HIS A 20 -5.44 56.90 10.99
C HIS A 20 -6.78 57.27 11.63
N ILE A 21 -7.41 56.33 12.36
CA ILE A 21 -8.66 56.60 13.09
C ILE A 21 -8.45 57.69 14.15
N SER A 22 -7.38 57.60 14.96
CA SER A 22 -7.10 58.64 15.96
C SER A 22 -6.84 60.02 15.36
N ILE A 23 -6.19 60.10 14.19
CA ILE A 23 -5.98 61.37 13.48
C ILE A 23 -7.33 61.97 13.02
N LEU A 24 -8.24 61.15 12.50
CA LEU A 24 -9.55 61.59 12.05
C LEU A 24 -10.44 62.04 13.21
N GLU A 25 -10.42 61.32 14.33
CA GLU A 25 -11.14 61.71 15.55
C GLU A 25 -10.63 63.05 16.10
N GLN A 26 -9.31 63.27 16.08
CA GLN A 26 -8.70 64.52 16.51
C GLN A 26 -9.05 65.69 15.58
N GLN A 27 -9.15 65.45 14.26
CA GLN A 27 -9.62 66.44 13.30
C GLN A 27 -11.10 66.79 13.51
N GLN A 28 -11.94 65.81 13.85
CA GLN A 28 -13.36 66.05 14.16
C GLN A 28 -13.54 66.92 15.40
N GLN A 29 -12.82 66.62 16.49
CA GLN A 29 -12.88 67.41 17.72
C GLN A 29 -12.42 68.85 17.51
N ASN A 30 -11.40 69.07 16.67
CA ASN A 30 -10.92 70.40 16.31
C ASN A 30 -11.89 71.16 15.37
N SER A 31 -12.70 70.45 14.58
CA SER A 31 -13.71 71.07 13.68
C SER A 31 -14.99 71.50 14.39
N THR A 32 -15.32 70.90 15.54
CA THR A 32 -16.49 71.24 16.35
C THR A 32 -16.25 72.38 17.35
N GLY A 33 -15.03 72.93 17.40
CA GLY A 33 -14.58 73.84 18.46
C GLY A 33 -14.82 75.35 18.27
N TYR A 34 -15.39 75.83 17.16
CA TYR A 34 -15.58 77.27 16.95
C TYR A 34 -16.88 77.58 16.20
N PHE A 35 -18.01 77.48 16.89
CA PHE A 35 -19.19 78.32 16.61
C PHE A 35 -19.80 78.72 17.95
N SER A 36 -19.27 79.78 18.57
CA SER A 36 -20.03 80.50 19.59
C SER A 36 -21.10 81.30 18.86
N TYR A 37 -22.35 80.93 19.10
CA TYR A 37 -23.50 81.72 18.67
C TYR A 37 -23.56 82.98 19.52
N ASP A 38 -22.99 84.08 19.00
CA ASP A 38 -23.40 85.41 19.44
C ASP A 38 -24.80 85.68 18.89
N GLU A 39 -25.76 85.76 19.81
CA GLU A 39 -27.13 86.16 19.58
C GLU A 39 -27.16 87.57 18.93
N THR A 40 -27.43 87.63 17.64
CA THR A 40 -27.89 88.86 16.98
C THR A 40 -29.36 88.70 16.57
N PRO A 41 -30.25 89.62 16.99
CA PRO A 41 -31.66 89.57 16.59
C PRO A 41 -31.78 90.12 15.17
N PHE A 42 -31.73 89.25 14.17
CA PHE A 42 -32.02 89.64 12.80
C PHE A 42 -33.53 89.82 12.59
N LEU A 43 -33.84 90.98 12.03
CA LEU A 43 -35.15 91.51 11.73
C LEU A 43 -36.03 90.53 10.94
N ASN A 44 -37.27 90.47 11.40
CA ASN A 44 -38.40 89.78 10.83
C ASN A 44 -38.84 90.51 9.54
N GLU A 45 -38.11 90.33 8.44
CA GLU A 45 -38.57 90.73 7.10
C GLU A 45 -39.42 89.61 6.51
N GLN A 46 -40.72 89.87 6.47
CA GLN A 46 -41.76 88.99 5.98
C GLN A 46 -41.69 88.94 4.44
N TYR A 47 -40.79 88.13 3.90
CA TYR A 47 -40.75 87.82 2.47
C TYR A 47 -42.06 87.12 2.07
N SER A 48 -42.91 87.84 1.34
CA SER A 48 -44.02 87.23 0.60
C SER A 48 -43.45 86.37 -0.51
N ILE A 49 -43.24 85.08 -0.20
CA ILE A 49 -42.86 84.05 -1.15
C ILE A 49 -44.00 83.95 -2.18
N ASP A 50 -43.65 84.24 -3.44
CA ASP A 50 -44.54 84.17 -4.59
C ASP A 50 -45.22 82.79 -4.68
N LYS A 51 -46.46 82.74 -5.16
CA LYS A 51 -47.24 81.49 -5.20
C LYS A 51 -46.55 80.38 -6.00
N ASN A 52 -45.77 80.77 -7.01
CA ASN A 52 -44.97 79.86 -7.84
C ASN A 52 -43.84 79.17 -7.08
N SER A 53 -43.18 79.83 -6.13
CA SER A 53 -42.07 79.23 -5.37
C SER A 53 -42.56 78.20 -4.33
N LYS A 54 -43.84 78.24 -3.95
CA LYS A 54 -44.47 77.19 -3.12
C LYS A 54 -44.73 75.90 -3.89
N GLU A 55 -45.14 75.99 -5.15
CA GLU A 55 -45.38 74.80 -5.99
C GLU A 55 -44.06 74.11 -6.37
N GLU A 56 -43.00 74.87 -6.66
CA GLU A 56 -41.66 74.33 -6.88
C GLU A 56 -41.12 73.62 -5.63
N LEU A 57 -41.33 74.17 -4.43
CA LEU A 57 -40.94 73.53 -3.17
C LEU A 57 -41.63 72.18 -2.96
N VAL A 58 -42.93 72.10 -3.24
CA VAL A 58 -43.70 70.84 -3.12
C VAL A 58 -43.24 69.81 -4.16
N ALA A 59 -42.91 70.24 -5.38
CA ALA A 59 -42.38 69.36 -6.41
C ALA A 59 -40.98 68.82 -6.05
N LEU A 60 -40.12 69.68 -5.49
CA LEU A 60 -38.81 69.29 -4.96
C LEU A 60 -38.95 68.31 -3.79
N GLU A 61 -39.87 68.54 -2.85
CA GLU A 61 -40.10 67.67 -1.69
C GLU A 61 -40.51 66.24 -2.14
N LYS A 62 -41.40 66.11 -3.14
CA LYS A 62 -41.77 64.82 -3.73
C LYS A 62 -40.60 64.13 -4.45
N LEU A 63 -39.77 64.90 -5.16
CA LEU A 63 -38.61 64.35 -5.86
C LEU A 63 -37.57 63.84 -4.84
N LEU A 64 -37.41 64.53 -3.72
CA LEU A 64 -36.53 64.17 -2.62
C LEU A 64 -37.00 62.85 -1.96
N GLN A 65 -38.28 62.74 -1.63
CA GLN A 65 -38.88 61.50 -1.10
C GLN A 65 -38.64 60.29 -2.02
N LYS A 66 -38.84 60.47 -3.33
CA LYS A 66 -38.58 59.41 -4.31
C LYS A 66 -37.11 58.96 -4.29
N ARG A 67 -36.17 59.91 -4.20
CA ARG A 67 -34.73 59.61 -4.15
C ARG A 67 -34.31 58.94 -2.86
N GLU A 68 -34.90 59.31 -1.72
CA GLU A 68 -34.64 58.65 -0.43
C GLU A 68 -35.12 57.20 -0.44
N TYR A 69 -36.29 56.95 -1.02
CA TYR A 69 -36.80 55.59 -1.18
C TYR A 69 -35.91 54.73 -2.09
N GLU A 70 -35.44 55.29 -3.21
CA GLU A 70 -34.46 54.62 -4.08
C GLU A 70 -33.15 54.31 -3.34
N LEU A 71 -32.68 55.24 -2.49
CA LEU A 71 -31.47 55.05 -1.67
C LEU A 71 -31.65 53.95 -0.62
N GLU A 72 -32.79 53.89 0.05
CA GLU A 72 -33.04 52.86 1.07
C GLU A 72 -33.13 51.47 0.44
N GLN A 73 -33.77 51.34 -0.74
CA GLN A 73 -33.75 50.09 -1.50
C GLN A 73 -32.34 49.67 -1.92
N LEU A 74 -31.48 50.63 -2.29
CA LEU A 74 -30.09 50.35 -2.63
C LEU A 74 -29.28 49.92 -1.41
N ARG A 75 -29.51 50.53 -0.23
CA ARG A 75 -28.89 50.13 1.04
C ARG A 75 -29.29 48.73 1.47
N GLU A 76 -30.56 48.38 1.34
CA GLU A 76 -31.07 47.05 1.67
C GLU A 76 -30.45 45.99 0.75
N LYS A 77 -30.45 46.22 -0.57
CA LYS A 77 -29.78 45.33 -1.53
C LYS A 77 -28.28 45.22 -1.29
N LEU A 78 -27.62 46.30 -0.86
CA LEU A 78 -26.21 46.28 -0.51
C LEU A 78 -25.96 45.41 0.71
N ASN A 79 -26.76 45.54 1.76
CA ASN A 79 -26.66 44.71 2.96
C ASN A 79 -26.92 43.23 2.65
N GLU A 80 -27.94 42.92 1.84
CA GLU A 80 -28.22 41.55 1.39
C GLU A 80 -27.03 40.97 0.60
N PHE A 81 -26.49 41.73 -0.35
CA PHE A 81 -25.35 41.29 -1.16
C PHE A 81 -24.09 41.08 -0.30
N GLN A 82 -23.85 41.98 0.66
CA GLN A 82 -22.69 41.88 1.54
C GLN A 82 -22.81 40.68 2.49
N GLN A 83 -24.00 40.45 3.04
CA GLN A 83 -24.29 39.25 3.83
C GLN A 83 -24.11 37.97 2.99
N GLU A 84 -24.63 37.94 1.75
CA GLU A 84 -24.47 36.78 0.87
C GLU A 84 -22.99 36.53 0.51
N SER A 85 -22.23 37.60 0.28
CA SER A 85 -20.79 37.54 0.00
C SER A 85 -20.00 37.00 1.20
N ASP A 86 -20.28 37.50 2.41
CA ASP A 86 -19.63 37.05 3.64
C ASP A 86 -19.95 35.59 3.95
N GLU A 87 -21.21 35.18 3.74
CA GLU A 87 -21.60 33.77 3.87
C GLU A 87 -20.89 32.87 2.85
N LYS A 88 -20.77 33.30 1.59
CA LYS A 88 -20.02 32.57 0.55
C LYS A 88 -18.54 32.50 0.90
N LEU A 89 -17.95 33.57 1.41
CA LEU A 89 -16.57 33.61 1.86
C LEU A 89 -16.34 32.64 3.02
N HIS A 90 -17.20 32.67 4.05
CA HIS A 90 -17.10 31.74 5.18
C HIS A 90 -17.28 30.28 4.77
N ARG A 91 -18.23 29.97 3.88
CA ARG A 91 -18.39 28.61 3.32
C ARG A 91 -17.12 28.17 2.57
N THR A 92 -16.53 29.05 1.78
CA THR A 92 -15.31 28.76 1.01
C THR A 92 -14.11 28.55 1.94
N ILE A 93 -13.96 29.35 3.00
CA ILE A 93 -12.91 29.17 4.02
C ILE A 93 -13.08 27.85 4.75
N ALA A 94 -14.32 27.47 5.11
CA ALA A 94 -14.59 26.20 5.76
C ALA A 94 -14.23 25.00 4.87
N GLN A 95 -14.59 25.06 3.58
CA GLN A 95 -14.21 24.04 2.59
C GLN A 95 -12.69 23.97 2.42
N PHE A 96 -12.00 25.12 2.37
CA PHE A 96 -10.54 25.16 2.28
C PHE A 96 -9.87 24.49 3.49
N ASN A 97 -10.35 24.77 4.70
CA ASN A 97 -9.82 24.17 5.93
C ASN A 97 -10.07 22.66 5.98
N ASP A 98 -11.20 22.18 5.49
CA ASP A 98 -11.48 20.74 5.41
C ASP A 98 -10.53 20.04 4.43
N VAL A 99 -10.32 20.63 3.25
CA VAL A 99 -9.33 20.12 2.27
C VAL A 99 -7.91 20.14 2.85
N GLU A 100 -7.53 21.17 3.60
CA GLU A 100 -6.21 21.24 4.24
C GLU A 100 -6.03 20.16 5.32
N LYS A 101 -7.09 19.87 6.08
CA LYS A 101 -7.10 18.77 7.04
C LYS A 101 -6.99 17.41 6.35
N GLN A 102 -7.73 17.19 5.27
CA GLN A 102 -7.63 15.96 4.47
C GLN A 102 -6.23 15.81 3.86
N LEU A 103 -5.62 16.89 3.37
CA LEU A 103 -4.25 16.89 2.85
C LEU A 103 -3.24 16.44 3.92
N SER A 104 -3.39 16.94 5.15
CA SER A 104 -2.53 16.57 6.29
C SER A 104 -2.63 15.07 6.62
N ILE A 105 -3.84 14.51 6.59
CA ILE A 105 -4.06 13.06 6.79
C ILE A 105 -3.36 12.25 5.69
N VAL A 106 -3.57 12.61 4.42
CA VAL A 106 -2.95 11.93 3.27
C VAL A 106 -1.42 12.03 3.30
N GLU A 107 -0.87 13.16 3.73
CA GLU A 107 0.59 13.31 3.88
C GLU A 107 1.15 12.44 5.00
N SER A 108 0.42 12.27 6.10
CA SER A 108 0.77 11.34 7.18
C SER A 108 0.77 9.89 6.66
N GLU A 109 -0.32 9.46 6.01
CA GLU A 109 -0.43 8.10 5.45
C GLU A 109 0.67 7.80 4.43
N ARG A 110 1.02 8.78 3.58
CA ARG A 110 2.13 8.65 2.63
C ARG A 110 3.47 8.47 3.35
N ASN A 111 3.69 9.16 4.47
CA ASN A 111 4.93 9.02 5.23
C ASN A 111 5.00 7.65 5.91
N ASP A 112 3.89 7.15 6.44
CA ASP A 112 3.79 5.79 7.00
C ASP A 112 4.07 4.73 5.93
N LEU A 113 3.47 4.87 4.75
CA LEU A 113 3.73 3.97 3.62
C LEU A 113 5.18 4.03 3.14
N ARG A 114 5.81 5.22 3.15
CA ARG A 114 7.24 5.36 2.84
C ARG A 114 8.13 4.64 3.86
N GLN A 115 7.78 4.73 5.14
CA GLN A 115 8.51 4.01 6.20
C GLN A 115 8.35 2.50 6.04
N GLN A 116 7.14 2.01 5.75
CA GLN A 116 6.89 0.59 5.47
C GLN A 116 7.65 0.12 4.24
N LEU A 117 7.68 0.91 3.17
CA LEU A 117 8.41 0.57 1.96
C LEU A 117 9.92 0.55 2.18
N GLN A 118 10.45 1.47 2.99
CA GLN A 118 11.85 1.43 3.42
C GLN A 118 12.15 0.17 4.24
N HIS A 119 11.29 -0.18 5.20
CA HIS A 119 11.45 -1.40 6.00
C HIS A 119 11.44 -2.66 5.12
N LEU A 120 10.53 -2.73 4.15
CA LEU A 120 10.49 -3.84 3.18
C LEU A 120 11.72 -3.85 2.27
N GLN A 121 12.27 -2.70 1.90
CA GLN A 121 13.53 -2.61 1.16
C GLN A 121 14.70 -3.12 1.99
N ASP A 122 14.79 -2.72 3.26
CA ASP A 122 15.83 -3.18 4.19
C ASP A 122 15.70 -4.70 4.44
N GLU A 123 14.48 -5.22 4.59
CA GLU A 123 14.21 -6.66 4.66
C GLU A 123 14.57 -7.38 3.37
N ASN A 124 14.30 -6.78 2.20
CA ASN A 124 14.64 -7.37 0.92
C ASN A 124 16.16 -7.37 0.68
N ASP A 125 16.88 -6.33 1.10
CA ASP A 125 18.34 -6.29 1.06
C ASP A 125 18.95 -7.32 2.04
N LEU A 126 18.34 -7.47 3.21
CA LEU A 126 18.68 -8.53 4.17
C LEU A 126 18.41 -9.92 3.58
N ILE A 127 17.23 -10.14 2.97
CA ILE A 127 16.87 -11.37 2.27
C ILE A 127 17.81 -11.61 1.09
N LYS A 128 18.19 -10.61 0.30
CA LYS A 128 19.21 -10.72 -0.76
C LYS A 128 20.54 -11.18 -0.19
N SER A 129 20.94 -10.64 0.97
CA SER A 129 22.14 -11.10 1.67
C SER A 129 22.03 -12.57 2.11
N TYR A 130 20.83 -13.02 2.49
CA TYR A 130 20.51 -14.41 2.79
C TYR A 130 20.30 -15.28 1.53
N MET A 131 19.87 -14.73 0.39
CA MET A 131 19.68 -15.43 -0.88
C MET A 131 21.01 -15.67 -1.60
N ASN A 132 22.05 -14.88 -1.32
CA ASN A 132 23.44 -15.28 -1.56
C ASN A 132 23.83 -16.55 -0.75
N ARG A 133 22.92 -17.09 0.08
CA ARG A 133 22.97 -18.39 0.75
C ARG A 133 21.74 -19.30 0.51
N LEU A 134 20.93 -19.04 -0.53
CA LEU A 134 19.78 -19.82 -1.05
C LEU A 134 18.53 -19.96 -0.15
N PRO A 135 17.38 -19.40 -0.58
CA PRO A 135 16.07 -20.07 -0.44
C PRO A 135 15.22 -20.11 -1.74
N SER A 136 14.15 -20.91 -1.74
CA SER A 136 13.38 -21.40 -2.91
C SER A 136 12.60 -20.35 -3.71
N GLU A 137 12.53 -20.55 -5.04
CA GLU A 137 11.89 -19.72 -6.09
C GLU A 137 10.44 -19.29 -5.83
N ILE A 138 9.70 -20.03 -5.00
CA ILE A 138 8.31 -19.74 -4.63
C ILE A 138 8.20 -18.49 -3.72
N GLU A 139 9.18 -18.26 -2.84
CA GLU A 139 9.17 -17.08 -1.96
C GLU A 139 9.50 -15.81 -2.73
N TYR A 140 10.35 -15.91 -3.75
CA TYR A 140 10.69 -14.81 -4.65
C TYR A 140 9.47 -14.35 -5.46
N GLN A 141 8.69 -15.27 -6.02
CA GLN A 141 7.49 -14.93 -6.79
C GLN A 141 6.42 -14.23 -5.93
N LYS A 142 6.19 -14.67 -4.68
CA LYS A 142 5.26 -14.01 -3.77
C LYS A 142 5.71 -12.60 -3.40
N LEU A 143 7.01 -12.41 -3.19
CA LEU A 143 7.57 -11.09 -2.89
C LEU A 143 7.46 -10.15 -4.10
N GLN A 144 7.70 -10.67 -5.31
CA GLN A 144 7.54 -9.90 -6.55
C GLN A 144 6.09 -9.46 -6.78
N GLN A 145 5.11 -10.35 -6.53
CA GLN A 145 3.69 -9.99 -6.60
C GLN A 145 3.31 -8.93 -5.57
N SER A 146 3.80 -9.05 -4.32
CA SER A 146 3.57 -8.05 -3.27
C SER A 146 4.15 -6.68 -3.66
N HIS A 147 5.36 -6.67 -4.23
CA HIS A 147 6.01 -5.45 -4.70
C HIS A 147 5.20 -4.77 -5.82
N GLN A 148 4.68 -5.53 -6.77
CA GLN A 148 3.86 -5.02 -7.86
C GLN A 148 2.58 -4.34 -7.33
N ILE A 149 1.89 -4.97 -6.37
CA ILE A 149 0.67 -4.41 -5.76
C ILE A 149 0.98 -3.07 -5.07
N LEU A 150 2.08 -3.00 -4.31
CA LEU A 150 2.50 -1.77 -3.64
C LEU A 150 2.86 -0.66 -4.64
N GLU A 151 3.50 -1.01 -5.75
CA GLU A 151 3.85 -0.05 -6.80
C GLU A 151 2.60 0.53 -7.49
N ASP A 152 1.60 -0.33 -7.75
CA ASP A 152 0.33 0.09 -8.34
C ASP A 152 -0.48 0.99 -7.39
N GLN A 153 -0.52 0.64 -6.10
CA GLN A 153 -1.11 1.49 -5.06
C GLN A 153 -0.42 2.85 -4.95
N LEU A 154 0.92 2.87 -5.04
CA LEU A 154 1.70 4.11 -5.02
C LEU A 154 1.40 4.98 -6.24
N LYS A 155 1.28 4.38 -7.43
CA LYS A 155 0.89 5.09 -8.67
C LYS A 155 -0.51 5.70 -8.53
N GLN A 156 -1.46 4.95 -8.01
CA GLN A 156 -2.83 5.44 -7.80
C GLN A 156 -2.86 6.60 -6.79
N SER A 157 -2.16 6.48 -5.66
CA SER A 157 -2.06 7.53 -4.64
C SER A 157 -1.43 8.82 -5.21
N ASN A 158 -0.36 8.69 -5.99
CA ASN A 158 0.28 9.83 -6.64
C ASN A 158 -0.66 10.55 -7.61
N GLN A 159 -1.47 9.81 -8.36
CA GLN A 159 -2.44 10.39 -9.28
C GLN A 159 -3.51 11.20 -8.54
N THR A 160 -4.07 10.66 -7.46
CA THR A 160 -5.02 11.36 -6.59
C THR A 160 -4.42 12.67 -6.03
N LEU A 161 -3.15 12.64 -5.63
CA LEU A 161 -2.46 13.81 -5.08
C LEU A 161 -2.25 14.91 -6.16
N ILE A 162 -1.98 14.51 -7.41
CA ILE A 162 -1.94 15.43 -8.55
C ILE A 162 -3.29 16.11 -8.73
N ASP A 163 -4.39 15.36 -8.65
CA ASP A 163 -5.73 15.89 -8.87
C ASP A 163 -6.15 16.84 -7.74
N TYR A 164 -5.86 16.51 -6.47
CA TYR A 164 -6.05 17.45 -5.36
C TYR A 164 -5.23 18.73 -5.50
N ARG A 165 -3.99 18.66 -6.02
CA ARG A 165 -3.18 19.86 -6.28
C ARG A 165 -3.81 20.75 -7.35
N LYS A 166 -4.39 20.16 -8.39
CA LYS A 166 -5.11 20.92 -9.43
C LYS A 166 -6.32 21.62 -8.84
N GLU A 167 -7.11 20.92 -8.03
CA GLU A 167 -8.30 21.47 -7.37
C GLU A 167 -7.95 22.59 -6.37
N LYS A 168 -6.93 22.40 -5.53
CA LYS A 168 -6.41 23.43 -4.63
C LYS A 168 -6.01 24.70 -5.38
N ASN A 169 -5.33 24.54 -6.52
CA ASN A 169 -4.94 25.68 -7.36
C ASN A 169 -6.14 26.38 -8.01
N TYR A 170 -7.17 25.62 -8.39
CA TYR A 170 -8.42 26.17 -8.92
C TYR A 170 -9.17 26.99 -7.85
N LEU A 171 -9.37 26.43 -6.66
CA LEU A 171 -10.02 27.12 -5.55
C LEU A 171 -9.24 28.37 -5.12
N LYS A 172 -7.90 28.31 -5.08
CA LYS A 172 -7.07 29.48 -4.78
C LYS A 172 -7.27 30.62 -5.77
N LYS A 173 -7.44 30.32 -7.07
CA LYS A 173 -7.74 31.33 -8.08
C LYS A 173 -9.13 31.94 -7.89
N GLN A 174 -10.14 31.13 -7.55
CA GLN A 174 -11.47 31.65 -7.24
C GLN A 174 -11.46 32.58 -6.03
N LEU A 175 -10.77 32.19 -4.96
CA LEU A 175 -10.67 32.98 -3.73
C LEU A 175 -10.02 34.35 -3.98
N LEU A 176 -8.94 34.38 -4.77
CA LEU A 176 -8.33 35.65 -5.22
C LEU A 176 -9.29 36.51 -6.04
N THR A 177 -10.16 35.89 -6.84
CA THR A 177 -11.13 36.61 -7.66
C THR A 177 -12.20 37.26 -6.77
N TYR A 178 -12.78 36.50 -5.84
CA TYR A 178 -13.77 37.03 -4.90
C TYR A 178 -13.20 38.14 -4.02
N GLN A 179 -11.96 37.97 -3.55
CA GLN A 179 -11.31 38.99 -2.72
C GLN A 179 -11.08 40.30 -3.49
N ARG A 180 -10.78 40.23 -4.79
CA ARG A 180 -10.70 41.43 -5.64
C ARG A 180 -12.07 42.11 -5.76
N THR A 181 -13.13 41.34 -6.03
CA THR A 181 -14.49 41.88 -6.17
C THR A 181 -14.95 42.59 -4.89
N ILE A 182 -14.70 41.99 -3.73
CA ILE A 182 -15.03 42.59 -2.41
C ILE A 182 -14.29 43.93 -2.23
N ASN A 183 -13.00 43.98 -2.56
CA ASN A 183 -12.21 45.20 -2.42
C ASN A 183 -12.70 46.33 -3.35
N GLU A 184 -13.03 46.00 -4.60
CA GLU A 184 -13.58 46.97 -5.57
C GLU A 184 -14.94 47.51 -5.08
N GLN A 185 -15.77 46.66 -4.50
CA GLN A 185 -17.06 47.06 -3.94
C GLN A 185 -16.90 47.93 -2.69
N GLN A 186 -15.99 47.60 -1.77
CA GLN A 186 -15.71 48.44 -0.59
C GLN A 186 -15.27 49.86 -0.97
N GLN A 187 -14.45 50.01 -2.01
CA GLN A 187 -14.06 51.33 -2.53
C GLN A 187 -15.26 52.08 -3.10
N THR A 188 -16.16 51.38 -3.80
CA THR A 188 -17.38 51.97 -4.35
C THR A 188 -18.31 52.47 -3.24
N ILE A 189 -18.48 51.68 -2.16
CA ILE A 189 -19.28 52.05 -0.99
C ILE A 189 -18.71 53.29 -0.31
N GLN A 190 -17.40 53.32 -0.05
CA GLN A 190 -16.75 54.49 0.56
C GLN A 190 -16.96 55.76 -0.28
N SER A 191 -16.92 55.65 -1.61
CA SER A 191 -17.19 56.78 -2.49
C SER A 191 -18.64 57.30 -2.40
N HIS A 192 -19.61 56.39 -2.22
CA HIS A 192 -21.01 56.75 -2.06
C HIS A 192 -21.34 57.29 -0.66
N GLU A 193 -20.72 56.77 0.40
CA GLU A 193 -20.91 57.28 1.76
C GLU A 193 -20.39 58.72 1.92
N LEU A 194 -19.29 59.06 1.25
CA LEU A 194 -18.75 60.42 1.21
C LEU A 194 -19.61 61.40 0.38
N SER A 195 -20.49 60.88 -0.48
CA SER A 195 -21.37 61.67 -1.35
C SER A 195 -22.71 62.03 -0.69
N ILE A 196 -23.06 61.44 0.46
CA ILE A 196 -24.35 61.64 1.11
C ILE A 196 -24.25 62.77 2.14
N ASP A 197 -24.89 63.90 1.83
CA ASP A 197 -24.90 65.09 2.67
C ASP A 197 -25.79 64.90 3.92
N LYS A 198 -25.21 65.06 5.11
CA LYS A 198 -25.78 64.65 6.42
C LYS A 198 -26.93 65.53 6.94
N SER A 199 -27.31 66.59 6.23
CA SER A 199 -28.20 67.65 6.72
C SER A 199 -29.71 67.38 6.58
N LEU A 200 -30.12 66.36 5.81
CA LEU A 200 -31.55 66.11 5.49
C LEU A 200 -32.27 65.12 6.43
N LEU A 201 -31.57 64.45 7.35
CA LEU A 201 -32.13 63.28 8.06
C LEU A 201 -33.12 63.58 9.20
N ASN A 202 -33.36 64.84 9.56
CA ASN A 202 -34.14 65.20 10.75
C ASN A 202 -35.40 66.01 10.42
N ALA A 203 -36.40 65.36 9.80
CA ALA A 203 -37.82 65.51 10.17
C ALA A 203 -38.72 64.99 9.05
N LYS A 204 -39.53 63.96 9.34
CA LYS A 204 -41.01 64.04 9.30
C LYS A 204 -41.66 62.67 9.42
N CYS A 205 -42.90 62.73 9.91
CA CYS A 205 -43.87 61.64 9.99
C CYS A 205 -44.50 61.34 8.62
N LEU A 206 -44.67 60.04 8.33
CA LEU A 206 -45.24 59.49 7.09
C LEU A 206 -46.72 59.88 6.88
N THR A 207 -47.10 60.05 5.61
CA THR A 207 -48.48 60.28 5.16
C THR A 207 -49.26 58.96 4.98
N ILE A 208 -50.60 59.04 4.86
CA ILE A 208 -51.52 57.89 4.90
C ILE A 208 -51.30 56.91 3.73
N ASP A 209 -50.95 57.40 2.54
CA ASP A 209 -50.71 56.54 1.37
C ASP A 209 -49.38 55.77 1.47
N GLU A 210 -48.36 56.38 2.09
CA GLU A 210 -47.07 55.72 2.39
C GLU A 210 -47.24 54.63 3.46
N ARG A 211 -48.16 54.82 4.41
CA ARG A 211 -48.57 53.78 5.36
C ARG A 211 -49.20 52.57 4.67
N ILE A 212 -50.06 52.77 3.66
CA ILE A 212 -50.72 51.66 2.95
C ILE A 212 -49.71 50.86 2.12
N GLU A 213 -48.75 51.54 1.48
CA GLU A 213 -47.73 50.86 0.68
C GLU A 213 -46.69 50.13 1.54
N THR A 214 -46.28 50.73 2.67
CA THR A 214 -45.44 50.03 3.67
C THR A 214 -46.17 48.84 4.27
N GLU A 215 -47.47 48.92 4.50
CA GLU A 215 -48.27 47.81 5.03
C GLU A 215 -48.45 46.67 4.02
N LYS A 216 -48.52 46.99 2.72
CA LYS A 216 -48.51 45.98 1.64
C LYS A 216 -47.15 45.27 1.55
N LYS A 217 -46.04 46.02 1.55
CA LYS A 217 -44.68 45.44 1.55
C LYS A 217 -44.42 44.63 2.82
N PHE A 218 -44.93 45.09 3.97
CA PHE A 218 -44.85 44.36 5.23
C PHE A 218 -45.63 43.03 5.17
N LYS A 219 -46.77 42.98 4.48
CA LYS A 219 -47.50 41.72 4.22
C LYS A 219 -46.72 40.77 3.32
N GLU A 220 -46.13 41.27 2.24
CA GLU A 220 -45.29 40.47 1.32
C GLU A 220 -44.06 39.92 2.05
N PHE A 221 -43.40 40.76 2.87
CA PHE A 221 -42.28 40.37 3.72
C PHE A 221 -42.67 39.27 4.72
N ASN A 222 -43.83 39.41 5.38
CA ASN A 222 -44.33 38.37 6.29
C ASN A 222 -44.62 37.04 5.56
N GLN A 223 -45.11 37.09 4.32
CA GLN A 223 -45.29 35.88 3.51
C GLN A 223 -43.95 35.21 3.15
N ILE A 224 -42.93 36.00 2.80
CA ILE A 224 -41.58 35.49 2.54
C ILE A 224 -40.99 34.84 3.80
N ILE A 225 -41.11 35.50 4.95
CA ILE A 225 -40.69 34.93 6.25
C ILE A 225 -41.41 33.61 6.54
N GLN A 226 -42.71 33.53 6.26
CA GLN A 226 -43.47 32.31 6.47
C GLN A 226 -42.99 31.16 5.57
N GLN A 227 -42.76 31.43 4.28
CA GLN A 227 -42.23 30.43 3.34
C GLN A 227 -40.79 29.98 3.70
N LEU A 228 -39.96 30.91 4.16
CA LEU A 228 -38.61 30.58 4.62
C LEU A 228 -38.64 29.72 5.89
N ASN A 229 -39.57 29.98 6.80
CA ASN A 229 -39.76 29.16 8.00
C ASN A 229 -40.27 27.75 7.66
N GLU A 230 -41.15 27.61 6.68
CA GLU A 230 -41.61 26.30 6.19
C GLU A 230 -40.46 25.50 5.57
N LYS A 231 -39.69 26.12 4.65
CA LYS A 231 -38.49 25.49 4.07
C LYS A 231 -37.44 25.14 5.12
N LEU A 232 -37.23 26.00 6.11
CA LEU A 232 -36.29 25.74 7.21
C LEU A 232 -36.73 24.52 8.05
N ASN A 233 -38.03 24.34 8.24
CA ASN A 233 -38.57 23.19 8.98
C ASN A 233 -38.45 21.89 8.17
N GLU A 234 -38.70 21.92 6.86
CA GLU A 234 -38.46 20.79 5.96
C GLU A 234 -36.99 20.39 5.95
N GLU A 235 -36.08 21.36 5.82
CA GLU A 235 -34.63 21.15 5.87
C GLU A 235 -34.18 20.56 7.21
N LYS A 236 -34.74 21.01 8.34
CA LYS A 236 -34.49 20.43 9.66
C LYS A 236 -34.97 18.97 9.75
N LEU A 237 -36.09 18.63 9.11
CA LEU A 237 -36.60 17.27 9.06
C LEU A 237 -35.69 16.36 8.22
N ASN A 238 -35.25 16.84 7.05
CA ASN A 238 -34.33 16.12 6.16
C ASN A 238 -33.00 15.84 6.86
N ARG A 239 -32.42 16.85 7.56
CA ARG A 239 -31.18 16.65 8.34
C ARG A 239 -31.32 15.58 9.43
N LYS A 240 -32.47 15.51 10.10
CA LYS A 240 -32.72 14.44 11.08
C LYS A 240 -32.82 13.07 10.41
N HIS A 241 -33.42 12.99 9.24
CA HIS A 241 -33.51 11.74 8.47
C HIS A 241 -32.11 11.28 8.00
N ASP A 242 -31.31 12.18 7.45
CA ASP A 242 -29.93 11.89 7.03
C ASP A 242 -29.05 11.48 8.20
N GLN A 243 -29.23 12.12 9.37
CA GLN A 243 -28.55 11.72 10.59
C GLN A 243 -28.92 10.28 11.01
N TYR A 244 -30.20 9.92 10.97
CA TYR A 244 -30.65 8.56 11.28
C TYR A 244 -30.07 7.53 10.29
N LEU A 245 -30.06 7.84 9.00
CA LEU A 245 -29.43 7.00 7.98
C LEU A 245 -27.93 6.82 8.24
N ASN A 246 -27.23 7.90 8.60
CA ASN A 246 -25.81 7.87 8.89
C ASN A 246 -25.49 7.05 10.16
N GLU A 247 -26.30 7.18 11.21
CA GLU A 247 -26.17 6.39 12.44
C GLU A 247 -26.40 4.90 12.16
N ASN A 248 -27.42 4.56 11.35
CA ASN A 248 -27.69 3.18 10.98
C ASN A 248 -26.54 2.59 10.15
N ASN A 249 -26.07 3.31 9.13
CA ASN A 249 -24.91 2.93 8.33
C ASN A 249 -23.65 2.76 9.19
N THR A 250 -23.43 3.65 10.17
CA THR A 250 -22.31 3.55 11.11
C THR A 250 -22.40 2.29 11.96
N CYS A 251 -23.59 1.92 12.43
CA CYS A 251 -23.82 0.67 13.15
C CYS A 251 -23.56 -0.56 12.26
N THR A 252 -24.04 -0.55 11.02
CA THR A 252 -23.78 -1.64 10.05
C THR A 252 -22.29 -1.79 9.76
N VAL A 253 -21.58 -0.68 9.50
CA VAL A 253 -20.14 -0.68 9.25
C VAL A 253 -19.36 -1.22 10.47
N LYS A 254 -19.74 -0.82 11.69
CA LYS A 254 -19.14 -1.37 12.92
C LYS A 254 -19.38 -2.87 13.06
N SER A 255 -20.59 -3.36 12.76
CA SER A 255 -20.89 -4.80 12.78
C SER A 255 -20.05 -5.58 11.76
N LEU A 256 -19.98 -5.08 10.52
CA LEU A 256 -19.18 -5.70 9.47
C LEU A 256 -17.68 -5.69 9.80
N SER A 257 -17.18 -4.60 10.38
CA SER A 257 -15.79 -4.50 10.82
C SER A 257 -15.46 -5.54 11.89
N ASN A 258 -16.37 -5.75 12.87
CA ASN A 258 -16.22 -6.79 13.88
C ASN A 258 -16.24 -8.21 13.26
N ASP A 259 -17.10 -8.46 12.27
CA ASP A 259 -17.17 -9.76 11.60
C ASP A 259 -15.93 -10.03 10.73
N ILE A 260 -15.37 -8.99 10.10
CA ILE A 260 -14.09 -9.09 9.38
C ILE A 260 -12.97 -9.43 10.35
N ALA A 261 -12.86 -8.73 11.48
CA ALA A 261 -11.83 -9.00 12.49
C ALA A 261 -11.90 -10.44 13.03
N LYS A 262 -13.11 -10.97 13.24
CA LYS A 262 -13.31 -12.39 13.62
C LYS A 262 -12.85 -13.34 12.52
N LYS A 263 -13.18 -13.06 11.26
CA LYS A 263 -12.75 -13.89 10.12
C LYS A 263 -11.23 -13.88 9.94
N GLU A 264 -10.59 -12.72 10.10
CA GLU A 264 -9.13 -12.59 10.06
C GLU A 264 -8.45 -13.42 11.16
N GLN A 265 -9.03 -13.42 12.37
CA GLN A 265 -8.54 -14.26 13.46
C GLN A 265 -8.64 -15.76 13.13
N ILE A 266 -9.78 -16.21 12.58
CA ILE A 266 -9.96 -17.59 12.13
C ILE A 266 -8.94 -17.96 11.04
N ILE A 267 -8.70 -17.07 10.08
CA ILE A 267 -7.69 -17.29 9.02
C ILE A 267 -6.29 -17.43 9.61
N LYS A 268 -5.92 -16.61 10.60
CA LYS A 268 -4.63 -16.73 11.31
C LYS A 268 -4.48 -18.08 12.01
N GLU A 269 -5.52 -18.54 12.70
CA GLU A 269 -5.55 -19.84 13.38
C GLU A 269 -5.44 -20.99 12.38
N MET A 270 -6.22 -20.97 11.29
CA MET A 270 -6.12 -21.97 10.21
C MET A 270 -4.74 -21.99 9.55
N THR A 271 -4.13 -20.82 9.34
CA THR A 271 -2.78 -20.72 8.76
C THR A 271 -1.73 -21.34 9.68
N ASN A 272 -1.86 -21.14 10.99
CA ASN A 272 -0.97 -21.76 11.97
C ASN A 272 -1.14 -23.29 12.01
N LEU A 273 -2.38 -23.80 11.97
CA LEU A 273 -2.65 -25.23 11.87
C LEU A 273 -2.08 -25.85 10.59
N LEU A 274 -2.22 -25.17 9.44
CA LEU A 274 -1.63 -25.63 8.17
C LEU A 274 -0.10 -25.67 8.23
N ARG A 275 0.53 -24.68 8.87
CA ARG A 275 1.98 -24.66 9.08
C ARG A 275 2.44 -25.84 9.95
N GLN A 276 1.71 -26.12 11.03
CA GLN A 276 2.00 -27.25 11.91
C GLN A 276 1.84 -28.58 11.17
N ASN A 277 0.72 -28.80 10.48
CA ASN A 277 0.49 -30.03 9.72
C ASN A 277 1.55 -30.25 8.63
N ARG A 278 2.01 -29.16 7.99
CA ARG A 278 3.09 -29.25 7.00
C ARG A 278 4.40 -29.69 7.64
N GLN A 279 4.73 -29.14 8.81
CA GLN A 279 5.93 -29.54 9.55
C GLN A 279 5.87 -31.00 10.00
N GLU A 280 4.72 -31.46 10.52
CA GLU A 280 4.52 -32.87 10.88
C GLU A 280 4.65 -33.80 9.67
N LEU A 281 4.14 -33.39 8.50
CA LEU A 281 4.27 -34.15 7.26
C LEU A 281 5.73 -34.23 6.79
N ASP A 282 6.48 -33.13 6.87
CA ASP A 282 7.89 -33.10 6.49
C ASP A 282 8.73 -33.95 7.46
N ASP A 283 8.43 -33.93 8.77
CA ASP A 283 9.05 -34.83 9.76
C ASP A 283 8.77 -36.30 9.46
N LEU A 284 7.54 -36.65 9.09
CA LEU A 284 7.16 -38.02 8.72
C LEU A 284 7.88 -38.47 7.44
N ARG A 285 8.03 -37.59 6.45
CA ARG A 285 8.79 -37.88 5.22
C ARG A 285 10.26 -38.15 5.52
N ILE A 286 10.88 -37.36 6.39
CA ILE A 286 12.26 -37.58 6.81
C ILE A 286 12.40 -38.94 7.49
N ARG A 287 11.48 -39.30 8.41
CA ARG A 287 11.51 -40.62 9.08
C ARG A 287 11.35 -41.78 8.10
N LEU A 288 10.47 -41.63 7.10
CA LEU A 288 10.27 -42.65 6.07
C LEU A 288 11.55 -42.84 5.25
N LEU A 289 12.18 -41.76 4.79
CA LEU A 289 13.44 -41.81 4.04
C LEU A 289 14.57 -42.49 4.84
N VAL A 290 14.70 -42.15 6.13
CA VAL A 290 15.69 -42.80 7.01
C VAL A 290 15.40 -44.30 7.13
N SER A 291 14.13 -44.69 7.33
CA SER A 291 13.75 -46.10 7.42
C SER A 291 14.01 -46.87 6.14
N GLU A 292 13.74 -46.28 4.97
CA GLU A 292 14.02 -46.89 3.66
C GLU A 292 15.54 -47.08 3.45
N GLN A 293 16.34 -46.10 3.87
CA GLN A 293 17.80 -46.18 3.80
C GLN A 293 18.36 -47.26 4.74
N GLU A 294 17.85 -47.36 5.97
CA GLU A 294 18.22 -48.41 6.93
C GLU A 294 17.88 -49.81 6.38
N GLN A 295 16.70 -49.97 5.76
CA GLN A 295 16.28 -51.22 5.17
C GLN A 295 17.14 -51.62 3.95
N THR A 296 17.54 -50.64 3.15
CA THR A 296 18.48 -50.85 2.03
C THR A 296 19.84 -51.32 2.55
N CYS A 297 20.38 -50.68 3.58
CA CYS A 297 21.64 -51.06 4.23
C CYS A 297 21.57 -52.49 4.83
N LEU A 298 20.45 -52.84 5.47
CA LEU A 298 20.23 -54.20 5.99
C LEU A 298 20.23 -55.25 4.87
N ASN A 299 19.56 -54.97 3.75
CA ASN A 299 19.52 -55.87 2.59
C ASN A 299 20.91 -56.05 1.97
N GLU A 300 21.69 -54.98 1.82
CA GLU A 300 23.07 -55.03 1.33
C GLU A 300 23.97 -55.86 2.26
N ARG A 301 23.84 -55.69 3.58
CA ARG A 301 24.57 -56.50 4.57
C ARG A 301 24.19 -57.97 4.51
N LEU A 302 22.91 -58.29 4.36
CA LEU A 302 22.44 -59.67 4.18
C LEU A 302 23.00 -60.31 2.91
N LEU A 303 23.00 -59.57 1.80
CA LEU A 303 23.57 -60.03 0.53
C LEU A 303 25.08 -60.30 0.66
N THR A 304 25.82 -59.39 1.29
CA THR A 304 27.27 -59.51 1.52
C THR A 304 27.59 -60.71 2.41
N ASN A 305 26.83 -60.92 3.48
CA ASN A 305 27.00 -62.08 4.36
C ASN A 305 26.74 -63.40 3.64
N ASN A 306 25.72 -63.46 2.78
CA ASN A 306 25.42 -64.65 1.98
C ASN A 306 26.56 -64.94 0.98
N GLN A 307 27.11 -63.91 0.33
CA GLN A 307 28.27 -64.06 -0.55
C GLN A 307 29.49 -64.56 0.23
N PHE A 308 29.77 -63.98 1.40
CA PHE A 308 30.87 -64.41 2.25
C PHE A 308 30.72 -65.87 2.69
N SER A 309 29.52 -66.28 3.11
CA SER A 309 29.22 -67.66 3.49
C SER A 309 29.45 -68.65 2.35
N MET A 310 28.98 -68.33 1.13
CA MET A 310 29.22 -69.18 -0.04
C MET A 310 30.71 -69.30 -0.38
N THR A 311 31.46 -68.20 -0.28
CA THR A 311 32.91 -68.21 -0.51
C THR A 311 33.62 -69.06 0.55
N LEU A 312 33.24 -68.95 1.82
CA LEU A 312 33.79 -69.76 2.90
C LEU A 312 33.53 -71.25 2.69
N GLN A 313 32.31 -71.63 2.27
CA GLN A 313 31.97 -73.01 1.92
C GLN A 313 32.83 -73.54 0.75
N ARG A 314 33.06 -72.73 -0.29
CA ARG A 314 33.93 -73.11 -1.41
C ARG A 314 35.37 -73.32 -0.95
N VAL A 315 35.90 -72.43 -0.12
CA VAL A 315 37.25 -72.55 0.45
C VAL A 315 37.37 -73.84 1.27
N HIS A 316 36.38 -74.14 2.12
CA HIS A 316 36.36 -75.36 2.91
C HIS A 316 36.37 -76.62 2.03
N ALA A 317 35.50 -76.67 1.01
CA ALA A 317 35.46 -77.79 0.07
C ALA A 317 36.76 -77.97 -0.71
N THR A 318 37.46 -76.89 -1.04
CA THR A 318 38.78 -76.96 -1.69
C THR A 318 39.85 -77.49 -0.73
N ILE A 319 39.84 -77.05 0.54
CA ILE A 319 40.74 -77.56 1.57
C ILE A 319 40.53 -79.06 1.77
N GLU A 320 39.29 -79.52 1.90
CA GLU A 320 38.96 -80.95 2.01
C GLU A 320 39.50 -81.75 0.82
N LYS A 321 39.35 -81.23 -0.41
CA LYS A 321 39.92 -81.87 -1.62
C LYS A 321 41.45 -81.94 -1.57
N LEU A 322 42.12 -80.90 -1.08
CA LEU A 322 43.58 -80.90 -0.92
C LEU A 322 44.06 -81.92 0.13
N PHE A 323 43.33 -82.03 1.25
CA PHE A 323 43.62 -83.08 2.24
C PHE A 323 43.48 -84.48 1.64
N LEU A 324 42.43 -84.75 0.87
CA LEU A 324 42.26 -86.02 0.17
C LEU A 324 43.43 -86.32 -0.79
N VAL A 325 43.94 -85.32 -1.51
CA VAL A 325 45.11 -85.48 -2.39
C VAL A 325 46.39 -85.75 -1.60
N LEU A 326 46.59 -85.09 -0.45
CA LEU A 326 47.74 -85.30 0.43
C LEU A 326 47.71 -86.68 1.10
N ASP A 327 46.53 -87.12 1.54
CA ASP A 327 46.33 -88.46 2.12
C ASP A 327 46.63 -89.53 1.07
N PHE A 328 46.09 -89.39 -0.15
CA PHE A 328 46.37 -90.30 -1.26
C PHE A 328 47.86 -90.33 -1.63
N SER A 329 48.51 -89.17 -1.66
CA SER A 329 49.96 -89.07 -1.95
C SER A 329 50.81 -89.70 -0.84
N SER A 330 50.40 -89.56 0.43
CA SER A 330 51.07 -90.18 1.57
C SER A 330 50.88 -91.69 1.59
N GLU A 331 49.71 -92.19 1.18
CA GLU A 331 49.42 -93.61 1.04
C GLU A 331 50.21 -94.24 -0.13
N MET A 332 50.40 -93.52 -1.24
CA MET A 332 51.31 -93.92 -2.32
C MET A 332 52.77 -93.99 -1.85
N LEU A 333 53.24 -92.99 -1.11
CA LEU A 333 54.61 -92.95 -0.59
C LEU A 333 54.91 -94.02 0.46
N ASN A 334 53.89 -94.51 1.19
CA ASN A 334 54.06 -95.55 2.21
C ASN A 334 53.96 -96.99 1.66
N ASN A 335 53.46 -97.17 0.43
CA ASN A 335 53.29 -98.50 -0.19
C ASN A 335 54.42 -98.90 -1.14
N GLU A 336 55.36 -98.01 -1.47
CA GLU A 336 56.55 -98.37 -2.23
C GLU A 336 57.75 -98.66 -1.33
N SER A 337 58.07 -99.95 -1.24
CA SER A 337 59.40 -100.39 -0.84
C SER A 337 60.42 -99.82 -1.82
N ILE A 338 61.40 -99.12 -1.24
CA ILE A 338 62.54 -98.44 -1.88
C ILE A 338 63.01 -99.17 -3.15
N SER A 339 62.77 -98.53 -4.29
CA SER A 339 63.47 -98.78 -5.55
C SER A 339 63.88 -97.42 -6.11
N SER A 340 65.18 -97.14 -5.99
CA SER A 340 66.01 -96.05 -6.58
C SER A 340 65.31 -94.74 -7.03
N PRO A 341 65.81 -93.56 -6.61
CA PRO A 341 65.36 -92.24 -7.10
C PRO A 341 65.27 -92.10 -8.63
N ASP A 342 66.08 -92.87 -9.37
CA ASP A 342 66.08 -92.87 -10.84
C ASP A 342 64.88 -93.60 -11.45
N VAL A 343 64.26 -94.56 -10.73
CA VAL A 343 63.06 -95.29 -11.19
C VAL A 343 61.80 -94.44 -11.00
N LEU A 344 61.73 -93.65 -9.93
CA LEU A 344 60.64 -92.68 -9.71
C LEU A 344 60.64 -91.56 -10.77
N MET A 345 61.82 -91.06 -11.16
CA MET A 345 61.93 -90.08 -12.25
C MET A 345 61.58 -90.69 -13.63
N LEU A 346 61.87 -91.98 -13.85
CA LEU A 346 61.50 -92.71 -15.07
C LEU A 346 60.03 -93.11 -15.11
N GLN A 347 59.39 -93.42 -13.98
CA GLN A 347 57.95 -93.71 -13.91
C GLN A 347 57.10 -92.43 -14.00
N LEU A 348 57.55 -91.31 -13.44
CA LEU A 348 56.96 -89.99 -13.68
C LEU A 348 57.18 -89.52 -15.14
N SER A 349 58.26 -89.93 -15.79
CA SER A 349 58.51 -89.64 -17.22
C SER A 349 57.79 -90.58 -18.19
N ASN A 350 57.42 -91.80 -17.80
CA ASN A 350 56.74 -92.79 -18.67
C ASN A 350 55.22 -92.83 -18.52
N HIS A 351 54.64 -92.22 -17.48
CA HIS A 351 53.20 -91.89 -17.45
C HIS A 351 52.84 -90.67 -18.34
N LYS A 352 53.81 -90.13 -19.09
CA LYS A 352 53.63 -89.06 -20.07
C LYS A 352 52.91 -89.47 -21.37
N THR A 353 52.26 -90.65 -21.40
CA THR A 353 51.44 -91.11 -22.53
C THR A 353 50.11 -91.74 -22.10
N LYS A 354 49.37 -91.07 -21.21
CA LYS A 354 47.89 -90.98 -21.26
C LYS A 354 47.42 -90.04 -20.15
N SER A 355 47.15 -88.78 -20.56
CA SER A 355 46.43 -87.72 -19.85
C SER A 355 46.29 -87.88 -18.33
N ASP A 356 47.26 -87.36 -17.57
CA ASP A 356 47.07 -87.11 -16.14
C ASP A 356 46.44 -85.73 -15.89
N PRO A 357 45.47 -85.63 -14.96
CA PRO A 357 44.73 -84.39 -14.72
C PRO A 357 45.46 -83.41 -13.81
N ILE A 358 46.66 -83.67 -13.28
CA ILE A 358 47.18 -82.93 -12.12
C ILE A 358 48.05 -81.72 -12.50
N ASP A 359 48.92 -81.80 -13.50
CA ASP A 359 49.58 -80.60 -14.04
C ASP A 359 48.59 -79.73 -14.84
N SER A 360 47.64 -80.39 -15.52
CA SER A 360 46.44 -79.74 -16.02
C SER A 360 45.63 -79.14 -14.88
N SER A 361 45.51 -79.75 -13.69
CA SER A 361 44.72 -79.17 -12.60
C SER A 361 45.46 -78.10 -11.80
N ILE A 362 46.79 -78.06 -11.76
CA ILE A 362 47.52 -76.96 -11.12
C ILE A 362 47.68 -75.79 -12.09
N GLU A 363 47.91 -76.06 -13.39
CA GLU A 363 47.88 -75.03 -14.42
C GLU A 363 46.43 -74.62 -14.76
N ASN A 364 45.44 -75.51 -14.63
CA ASN A 364 44.01 -75.15 -14.65
C ASN A 364 43.57 -74.57 -13.32
N VAL A 365 44.14 -74.83 -12.15
CA VAL A 365 43.76 -74.08 -10.92
C VAL A 365 44.41 -72.71 -10.95
N LYS A 366 45.64 -72.55 -11.44
CA LYS A 366 46.21 -71.22 -11.73
C LYS A 366 45.50 -70.52 -12.88
N LYS A 367 45.07 -71.22 -13.94
CA LYS A 367 44.24 -70.66 -15.02
C LYS A 367 42.77 -70.52 -14.61
N ILE A 368 42.22 -71.25 -13.65
CA ILE A 368 40.85 -71.10 -13.16
C ILE A 368 40.84 -69.96 -12.14
N GLU A 369 41.85 -69.84 -11.26
CA GLU A 369 42.02 -68.69 -10.38
C GLU A 369 42.36 -67.42 -11.16
N LEU A 370 43.25 -67.43 -12.16
CA LEU A 370 43.48 -66.23 -12.99
C LEU A 370 42.35 -65.98 -14.00
N CYS A 371 41.84 -66.98 -14.72
CA CYS A 371 40.82 -66.75 -15.75
C CYS A 371 39.43 -66.52 -15.15
N ASP A 372 39.12 -67.05 -13.96
CA ASP A 372 37.88 -66.70 -13.26
C ASP A 372 37.99 -65.37 -12.53
N VAL A 373 39.18 -64.96 -12.05
CA VAL A 373 39.41 -63.59 -11.57
C VAL A 373 39.33 -62.60 -12.72
N GLU A 374 39.99 -62.83 -13.86
CA GLU A 374 39.88 -61.97 -15.05
C GLU A 374 38.45 -61.94 -15.62
N LYS A 375 37.71 -63.06 -15.60
CA LYS A 375 36.28 -63.06 -15.98
C LYS A 375 35.41 -62.36 -14.95
N LEU A 376 35.75 -62.41 -13.66
CA LEU A 376 35.05 -61.67 -12.62
C LEU A 376 35.35 -60.18 -12.71
N GLU A 377 36.59 -59.79 -12.96
CA GLU A 377 37.00 -58.41 -13.24
C GLU A 377 36.30 -57.90 -14.50
N SER A 378 36.31 -58.65 -15.60
CA SER A 378 35.58 -58.28 -16.82
C SER A 378 34.06 -58.16 -16.60
N LYS A 379 33.47 -59.02 -15.78
CA LYS A 379 32.04 -58.91 -15.39
C LYS A 379 31.80 -57.71 -14.48
N LEU A 380 32.72 -57.42 -13.58
CA LEU A 380 32.66 -56.27 -12.67
C LEU A 380 32.77 -54.96 -13.46
N ASP A 381 33.71 -54.89 -14.41
CA ASP A 381 33.86 -53.77 -15.33
C ASP A 381 32.60 -53.58 -16.18
N HIS A 382 32.01 -54.66 -16.69
CA HIS A 382 30.75 -54.58 -17.43
C HIS A 382 29.56 -54.11 -16.55
N ILE A 383 29.54 -54.49 -15.28
CA ILE A 383 28.54 -54.00 -14.31
C ILE A 383 28.78 -52.53 -14.00
N ILE A 384 30.04 -52.10 -13.80
CA ILE A 384 30.42 -50.71 -13.55
C ILE A 384 30.03 -49.85 -14.76
N ASP A 385 30.34 -50.27 -15.98
CA ASP A 385 29.95 -49.57 -17.21
C ASP A 385 28.44 -49.44 -17.33
N ARG A 386 27.69 -50.50 -16.98
CA ARG A 386 26.22 -50.47 -17.00
C ARG A 386 25.64 -49.55 -15.93
N LEU A 387 26.24 -49.51 -14.74
CA LEU A 387 25.85 -48.58 -13.67
C LEU A 387 26.17 -47.13 -14.04
N LEU A 388 27.32 -46.88 -14.67
CA LEU A 388 27.67 -45.56 -15.19
C LEU A 388 26.72 -45.13 -16.30
N SER A 389 26.34 -46.03 -17.21
CA SER A 389 25.33 -45.78 -18.24
C SER A 389 23.96 -45.43 -17.66
N ILE A 390 23.50 -46.18 -16.65
CA ILE A 390 22.22 -45.91 -15.96
C ILE A 390 22.27 -44.56 -15.25
N ARG A 391 23.40 -44.25 -14.59
CA ARG A 391 23.60 -42.95 -13.93
C ARG A 391 23.55 -41.79 -14.92
N SER A 392 24.19 -41.93 -16.08
CA SER A 392 24.13 -40.92 -17.15
C SER A 392 22.71 -40.73 -17.70
N GLU A 393 21.95 -41.82 -17.85
CA GLU A 393 20.55 -41.76 -18.31
C GLU A 393 19.63 -41.09 -17.28
N LEU A 394 19.82 -41.37 -15.99
CA LEU A 394 19.08 -40.71 -14.90
C LEU A 394 19.38 -39.21 -14.82
N ILE A 395 20.66 -38.83 -14.96
CA ILE A 395 21.05 -37.41 -15.02
C ILE A 395 20.41 -36.72 -16.23
N ALA A 396 20.42 -37.36 -17.40
CA ALA A 396 19.79 -36.81 -18.61
C ALA A 396 18.29 -36.59 -18.42
N ARG A 397 17.56 -37.56 -17.86
CA ARG A 397 16.13 -37.42 -17.56
C ARG A 397 15.84 -36.33 -16.53
N GLN A 398 16.72 -36.15 -15.55
CA GLN A 398 16.58 -35.06 -14.57
C GLN A 398 16.74 -33.69 -15.24
N PHE A 399 17.71 -33.53 -16.13
CA PHE A 399 17.86 -32.32 -16.92
C PHE A 399 16.67 -32.07 -17.87
N GLU A 400 16.11 -33.10 -18.49
CA GLU A 400 14.90 -32.97 -19.33
C GLU A 400 13.70 -32.49 -18.51
N ASN A 401 13.46 -33.07 -17.33
CA ASN A 401 12.38 -32.65 -16.44
C ASN A 401 12.55 -31.19 -15.96
N ASP A 402 13.79 -30.80 -15.62
CA ASP A 402 14.11 -29.43 -15.22
C ASP A 402 13.94 -28.43 -16.38
N LEU A 403 14.22 -28.86 -17.61
CA LEU A 403 14.03 -28.07 -18.82
C LEU A 403 12.54 -27.92 -19.18
N GLU A 404 11.76 -29.01 -19.12
CA GLU A 404 10.31 -28.98 -19.36
C GLU A 404 9.60 -28.08 -18.33
N SER A 405 9.98 -28.19 -17.05
CA SER A 405 9.47 -27.32 -15.98
C SER A 405 9.77 -25.84 -16.25
N ASN A 406 11.00 -25.52 -16.69
CA ASN A 406 11.40 -24.16 -17.05
C ASN A 406 10.68 -23.61 -18.30
N ILE A 407 10.41 -24.47 -19.30
CA ILE A 407 9.68 -24.06 -20.52
C ILE A 407 8.20 -23.82 -20.20
N LEU A 408 7.57 -24.69 -19.42
CA LEU A 408 6.19 -24.50 -18.96
C LEU A 408 6.00 -23.22 -18.15
N CYS A 409 6.97 -22.87 -17.28
CA CYS A 409 6.97 -21.61 -16.54
C CYS A 409 7.14 -20.35 -17.42
N ARG A 410 7.72 -20.47 -18.63
CA ARG A 410 7.90 -19.31 -19.54
C ARG A 410 6.75 -19.14 -20.54
N LEU A 411 5.94 -20.18 -20.74
CA LEU A 411 4.79 -20.15 -21.65
C LEU A 411 3.48 -19.73 -20.94
N GLN A 412 3.47 -19.70 -19.62
CA GLN A 412 2.43 -19.12 -18.77
C GLN A 412 2.77 -17.67 -18.43
#